data_AF-A0A0A6X2A7-F1
#
_entry.id   AF-A0A0A6X2A7-F1
#
_cell.length_a   1.000
_cell.length_b   1.000
_cell.length_c   1.000
_cell.angle_alpha   90.00
_cell.angle_beta   90.00
_cell.angle_gamma   90.00
#
_symmetry.space_group_name_H-M   'P 1'
#
loop_
_entity.id
_entity.type
_entity.pdbx_description
1 polymer ?
#
loop_
_entity_poly.entity_id
_entity_poly.type
_entity_poly.pdbx_seq_one_letter_code
_entity_poly.pdbx_strand_id
1 'polypeptide(L)'
;MAGTDLRAWIVDRAALLLDVSPQRIATDRPLADQGLDSVSAVALIGELEDRVRRDLDPDLLYDHPAVDDLVELLDMPGRPPSHAKGA
;
A
#
# COMPACT_ATOMS: atom_id res chain seq x y z
N MET A 1 -4.74 -13.10 7.98
CA MET A 1 -3.87 -13.06 6.79
C MET A 1 -2.45 -12.94 7.30
N ALA A 2 -1.50 -13.71 6.77
CA ALA A 2 -0.08 -13.48 7.07
C ALA A 2 0.41 -12.33 6.17
N GLY A 3 1.37 -11.50 6.63
CA GLY A 3 1.89 -10.36 5.86
C GLY A 3 2.33 -10.72 4.41
N THR A 4 2.78 -11.95 4.17
CA THR A 4 3.16 -12.44 2.84
C THR A 4 2.01 -12.47 1.82
N ASP A 5 0.78 -12.81 2.25
CA ASP A 5 -0.39 -12.83 1.37
C ASP A 5 -0.81 -11.41 0.94
N LEU A 6 -0.62 -10.45 1.83
CA LEU A 6 -0.95 -9.05 1.59
C LEU A 6 0.03 -8.41 0.59
N ARG A 7 1.33 -8.66 0.79
CA ARG A 7 2.39 -8.21 -0.12
C ARG A 7 2.14 -8.68 -1.56
N ALA A 8 1.85 -9.97 -1.72
CA ALA A 8 1.57 -10.56 -3.02
C ALA A 8 0.34 -9.92 -3.68
N TRP A 9 -0.70 -9.64 -2.91
CA TRP A 9 -1.91 -8.98 -3.41
C TRP A 9 -1.66 -7.54 -3.86
N ILE A 10 -0.91 -6.74 -3.08
CA ILE A 10 -0.56 -5.36 -3.46
C ILE A 10 0.27 -5.36 -4.75
N VAL A 11 1.24 -6.26 -4.85
CA VAL A 11 2.08 -6.41 -6.05
C VAL A 11 1.24 -6.79 -7.27
N ASP A 12 0.34 -7.75 -7.13
CA ASP A 12 -0.54 -8.19 -8.21
C ASP A 12 -1.45 -7.06 -8.68
N ARG A 13 -2.01 -6.29 -7.74
CA ARG A 13 -2.83 -5.11 -8.06
C ARG A 13 -2.03 -4.00 -8.74
N ALA A 14 -0.85 -3.67 -8.22
CA ALA A 14 0.02 -2.67 -8.83
C ALA A 14 0.43 -3.08 -10.25
N ALA A 15 0.75 -4.36 -10.45
CA ALA A 15 1.09 -4.93 -11.75
C ALA A 15 -0.06 -4.81 -12.76
N LEU A 16 -1.29 -5.10 -12.32
CA LEU A 16 -2.50 -4.93 -13.13
C LEU A 16 -2.75 -3.47 -13.50
N LEU A 17 -2.53 -2.54 -12.57
CA LEU A 17 -2.71 -1.10 -12.79
C LEU A 17 -1.67 -0.53 -13.76
N LEU A 18 -0.46 -1.09 -13.76
CA LEU A 18 0.66 -0.68 -14.60
C LEU A 18 0.75 -1.45 -15.92
N ASP A 19 -0.09 -2.46 -16.14
CA ASP A 19 -0.01 -3.40 -17.26
C ASP A 19 1.38 -4.05 -17.40
N VAL A 20 1.99 -4.40 -16.26
CA VAL A 20 3.31 -5.06 -16.19
C VAL A 20 3.22 -6.37 -15.44
N SER A 21 4.29 -7.17 -15.50
CA SER A 21 4.38 -8.39 -14.70
C SER A 21 4.60 -8.07 -13.21
N PRO A 22 3.97 -8.81 -12.28
CA PRO A 22 4.16 -8.61 -10.83
C PRO A 22 5.61 -8.76 -10.37
N GLN A 23 6.42 -9.55 -11.09
CA GLN A 23 7.85 -9.69 -10.86
C GLN A 23 8.67 -8.40 -11.13
N ARG A 24 8.11 -7.45 -11.86
CA ARG A 24 8.72 -6.14 -12.13
C ARG A 24 8.39 -5.10 -11.06
N ILE A 25 7.38 -5.36 -10.24
CA ILE A 25 7.01 -4.50 -9.13
C ILE A 25 7.95 -4.77 -7.97
N ALA A 26 8.80 -3.79 -7.68
CA ALA A 26 9.64 -3.79 -6.50
C ALA A 26 8.85 -3.28 -5.30
N THR A 27 8.89 -4.05 -4.22
CA THR A 27 8.17 -3.78 -2.96
C THR A 27 8.99 -2.97 -1.97
N ASP A 28 10.31 -2.88 -2.20
CA ASP A 28 11.28 -2.08 -1.44
C ASP A 28 11.34 -0.62 -1.92
N ARG A 29 10.54 -0.26 -2.93
CA ARG A 29 10.54 1.07 -3.55
C ARG A 29 9.14 1.66 -3.64
N PRO A 30 9.05 3.01 -3.69
CA PRO A 30 7.81 3.71 -4.00
C PRO A 30 7.18 3.19 -5.28
N LEU A 31 5.90 2.81 -5.24
CA LEU A 31 5.18 2.45 -6.48
C LEU A 31 5.09 3.65 -7.43
N ALA A 32 5.05 4.87 -6.90
CA ALA A 32 5.07 6.10 -7.69
C ALA A 32 6.32 6.22 -8.58
N ASP A 33 7.50 5.86 -8.05
CA ASP A 33 8.76 5.86 -8.83
C ASP A 33 8.78 4.79 -9.93
N GLN A 34 7.93 3.76 -9.80
CA GLN A 34 7.80 2.66 -10.75
C GLN A 34 6.80 2.98 -11.87
N GLY A 35 6.10 4.12 -11.77
CA GLY A 35 5.10 4.58 -12.73
C GLY A 35 3.66 4.54 -12.22
N LEU A 36 3.42 4.23 -10.94
CA LEU A 36 2.06 4.22 -10.39
C LEU A 36 1.55 5.65 -10.22
N ASP A 37 0.54 6.00 -11.00
CA ASP A 37 -0.11 7.31 -10.89
C ASP A 37 -0.89 7.47 -9.58
N SER A 38 -1.09 8.71 -9.15
CA SER A 38 -1.83 9.04 -7.91
C SER A 38 -3.24 8.43 -7.87
N VAL A 39 -3.93 8.32 -9.02
CA VAL A 39 -5.27 7.70 -9.10
C VAL A 39 -5.20 6.20 -8.79
N SER A 40 -4.23 5.51 -9.39
CA SER A 40 -3.98 4.08 -9.19
C SER A 40 -3.53 3.80 -7.76
N ALA A 41 -2.72 4.68 -7.17
CA ALA A 41 -2.31 4.60 -5.77
C ALA A 41 -3.50 4.73 -4.80
N VAL A 42 -4.36 5.74 -5.00
CA VAL A 42 -5.56 5.95 -4.17
C VAL A 42 -6.53 4.79 -4.31
N ALA A 43 -6.72 4.25 -5.53
CA ALA A 43 -7.56 3.07 -5.74
C ALA A 43 -7.02 1.84 -4.99
N LEU A 44 -5.69 1.63 -5.01
CA LEU A 44 -5.05 0.52 -4.31
C LEU A 44 -5.23 0.62 -2.79
N ILE A 45 -5.10 1.83 -2.21
CA ILE A 45 -5.36 2.04 -0.78
C ILE A 45 -6.82 1.83 -0.44
N GLY A 46 -7.77 2.37 -1.21
CA GLY A 46 -9.19 2.19 -0.93
C GLY A 46 -9.61 0.71 -0.95
N GLU A 47 -9.04 -0.08 -1.88
CA GLU A 47 -9.24 -1.54 -1.88
C GLU A 47 -8.56 -2.23 -0.67
N LEU A 48 -7.39 -1.74 -0.28
CA LEU A 48 -6.64 -2.26 0.87
C LEU A 48 -7.42 -2.03 2.18
N GLU A 49 -7.94 -0.82 2.40
CA GLU A 49 -8.77 -0.44 3.54
C GLU A 49 -9.99 -1.35 3.71
N ASP A 50 -10.74 -1.56 2.62
CA ASP A 50 -11.92 -2.44 2.62
C ASP A 50 -11.52 -3.89 2.96
N ARG A 51 -10.38 -4.33 2.43
CA ARG A 51 -9.87 -5.69 2.62
C ARG A 51 -9.38 -5.94 4.04
N VAL A 52 -8.66 -5.00 4.65
CA VAL A 52 -8.20 -5.12 6.03
C VAL A 52 -9.26 -4.70 7.05
N ARG A 53 -10.36 -4.09 6.59
CA ARG A 53 -11.39 -3.46 7.42
C ARG A 53 -10.79 -2.52 8.46
N ARG A 54 -9.82 -1.71 8.03
CA ARG A 54 -9.19 -0.66 8.83
C ARG A 54 -9.13 0.60 7.99
N ASP A 55 -9.38 1.73 8.62
CA ASP A 55 -9.05 3.04 8.05
C ASP A 55 -7.53 3.15 7.89
N LEU A 56 -7.09 3.34 6.65
CA LEU A 56 -5.72 3.66 6.28
C LEU A 56 -5.71 5.09 5.78
N ASP A 57 -4.92 5.93 6.44
CA ASP A 57 -4.84 7.32 6.02
C ASP A 57 -4.18 7.40 4.63
N PRO A 58 -4.79 8.08 3.65
CA PRO A 58 -4.17 8.28 2.34
C PRO A 58 -2.84 9.07 2.43
N ASP A 59 -2.58 9.81 3.52
CA ASP A 59 -1.27 10.39 3.80
C ASP A 59 -0.16 9.33 3.99
N LEU A 60 -0.51 8.07 4.29
CA LEU A 60 0.46 6.97 4.34
C LEU A 60 1.10 6.70 2.98
N LEU A 61 0.44 6.99 1.86
CA LEU A 61 1.09 6.89 0.55
C LEU A 61 2.16 7.96 0.35
N TYR A 62 2.07 9.09 1.07
CA TYR A 62 3.07 10.14 1.03
C TYR A 62 4.26 9.83 1.96
N ASP A 63 3.99 9.26 3.14
CA ASP A 63 5.04 8.95 4.15
C ASP A 63 5.69 7.58 3.92
N HIS A 64 4.90 6.61 3.45
CA HIS A 64 5.26 5.20 3.27
C HIS A 64 4.79 4.68 1.89
N PRO A 65 5.45 5.09 0.79
CA PRO A 65 5.02 4.76 -0.56
C PRO A 65 5.36 3.32 -1.00
N ALA A 66 6.04 2.54 -0.15
CA ALA A 66 6.50 1.19 -0.48
C ALA A 66 5.54 0.11 0.05
N VAL A 67 5.47 -1.00 -0.68
CA VAL A 67 4.60 -2.13 -0.34
C VAL A 67 5.02 -2.78 0.98
N ASP A 68 6.33 -2.83 1.26
CA ASP A 68 6.85 -3.39 2.51
C ASP A 68 6.37 -2.62 3.74
N ASP A 69 6.37 -1.28 3.70
CA ASP A 69 5.88 -0.46 4.80
C ASP A 69 4.39 -0.69 5.08
N LEU A 70 3.57 -0.76 4.03
CA LEU A 70 2.13 -1.04 4.16
C LEU A 70 1.89 -2.41 4.78
N VAL A 71 2.65 -3.41 4.35
CA VAL A 71 2.57 -4.78 4.88
C VAL A 71 3.04 -4.81 6.33
N GLU A 72 4.14 -4.16 6.68
CA GLU A 72 4.67 -4.09 8.04
C GLU A 72 3.69 -3.38 8.99
N LEU A 73 3.11 -2.26 8.56
CA LEU A 73 2.11 -1.51 9.32
C LEU A 73 0.87 -2.38 9.63
N LEU A 74 0.45 -3.19 8.66
CA LEU A 74 -0.74 -4.04 8.76
C LEU A 74 -0.47 -5.36 9.49
N ASP A 75 0.75 -5.88 9.40
CA ASP A 75 1.21 -7.07 10.13
C ASP A 75 1.45 -6.74 11.61
N MET A 76 1.80 -5.49 11.95
CA MET A 76 1.99 -5.07 13.33
C MET A 76 0.64 -4.99 14.10
N PRO A 77 0.43 -5.83 15.13
CA PRO A 77 -0.77 -5.76 15.93
C PRO A 77 -0.69 -4.58 16.90
N GLY A 78 -1.33 -3.45 16.55
CA GLY A 78 -1.76 -2.48 17.56
C GLY A 78 -1.13 -1.09 17.54
N ARG A 79 -0.73 -0.57 16.37
CA ARG A 79 -0.47 0.87 16.25
C ARG A 79 -1.51 1.51 15.31
N PRO A 80 -2.44 2.36 15.81
CA PRO A 80 -3.17 3.24 14.90
C PRO A 80 -2.17 4.19 14.25
N PRO A 81 -2.31 4.51 12.94
CA PRO A 81 -1.50 5.53 12.31
C PRO A 81 -1.74 6.85 13.06
N SER A 82 -0.69 7.34 13.74
CA SER A 82 -0.74 8.59 14.50
C SER A 82 -0.41 9.73 13.56
N HIS A 83 -1.40 10.25 12.85
CA HIS A 83 -1.39 11.64 12.40
C HIS A 83 -2.37 12.44 13.27
N ALA A 84 -1.79 13.12 14.26
CA ALA A 84 -2.47 14.21 14.95
C ALA A 84 -2.77 15.29 13.89
N LYS A 85 -4.04 15.45 13.55
CA LYS A 85 -4.52 16.58 12.75
C LYS A 85 -4.21 17.86 13.52
N GLY A 86 -3.08 18.48 13.19
CA GLY A 86 -2.72 19.81 13.66
C GLY A 86 -3.55 20.85 12.94
N ALA A 87 -4.43 21.50 13.72
CA ALA A 87 -5.08 22.80 13.50
C ALA A 87 -6.08 22.94 12.34
#